data_AF-A0A7J5UVV9-F1
#
_entry.id   AF-A0A7J5UVV9-F1
#
_cell.length_a   1.000
_cell.length_b   1.000
_cell.length_c   1.000
_cell.angle_alpha   90.00
_cell.angle_beta   90.00
_cell.angle_gamma   90.00
#
_symmetry.space_group_name_H-M   'P 1'
#
loop_
_entity.id
_entity.type
_entity.pdbx_description
1 polymer ?
#
loop_
_entity_poly.entity_id
_entity_poly.type
_entity_poly.pdbx_seq_one_letter_code
_entity_poly.pdbx_strand_id
1 'polypeptide(L)'
;MIDIIQTTTNVLTRLSSLNFEKNGGISSEKLIIPILTKSDGTLLKNKISELEFRHLFTEEFQKLFPHLFYSIETPTLVKFIFGKSPEDFKLDIDGVAAYIDLCIFERKRGIYSRILNIVFKHKNMYLKTIARDIFKLIHEKKDGVYIHMLDNADSGKLCNKKYGSIFTNLYKSFFDFQSHWTDSKKSIQLIIISLKDQTFIERKITRNDLTNLDSIFFVNENYGTLNEVIGQGWQNITWTVKNNCHAKPSKV
;
A
#
# COMPACT_ATOMS: atom_id res chain seq x y z
N MET A 1 17.29 -8.72 -3.07
CA MET A 1 16.25 -7.73 -3.41
C MET A 1 15.03 -8.08 -2.57
N ILE A 2 14.39 -7.12 -1.91
CA ILE A 2 13.20 -7.41 -1.10
C ILE A 2 12.04 -7.60 -2.07
N ASP A 3 11.44 -8.79 -2.06
CA ASP A 3 10.30 -9.12 -2.92
C ASP A 3 8.98 -8.70 -2.25
N ILE A 4 8.55 -7.49 -2.55
CA ILE A 4 7.31 -6.91 -2.02
C ILE A 4 6.08 -7.59 -2.64
N ILE A 5 6.17 -8.08 -3.87
CA ILE A 5 5.07 -8.75 -4.56
C ILE A 5 4.78 -10.09 -3.86
N GLN A 6 5.82 -10.89 -3.59
CA GLN A 6 5.68 -12.15 -2.86
C GLN A 6 5.17 -11.91 -1.44
N THR A 7 5.73 -10.92 -0.73
CA THR A 7 5.28 -10.56 0.62
C THR A 7 3.79 -10.19 0.62
N THR A 8 3.37 -9.34 -0.32
CA THR A 8 1.98 -8.89 -0.47
C THR A 8 1.05 -10.06 -0.81
N THR A 9 1.47 -10.95 -1.71
CA THR A 9 0.71 -12.15 -2.10
C THR A 9 0.49 -13.08 -0.90
N ASN A 10 1.51 -13.30 -0.08
CA ASN A 10 1.38 -14.10 1.14
C ASN A 10 0.40 -13.46 2.13
N VAL A 11 0.51 -12.15 2.36
CA VAL A 11 -0.40 -11.42 3.25
C VAL A 11 -1.85 -11.57 2.80
N LEU A 12 -2.11 -11.36 1.50
CA LEU A 12 -3.46 -11.44 0.94
C LEU A 12 -4.03 -12.86 0.97
N THR A 13 -3.17 -13.86 0.77
CA THR A 13 -3.53 -15.27 0.95
C THR A 13 -3.91 -15.56 2.40
N ARG A 14 -3.13 -15.07 3.38
CA ARG A 14 -3.44 -15.24 4.80
C ARG A 14 -4.72 -14.53 5.20
N LEU A 15 -4.93 -13.29 4.75
CA LEU A 15 -6.15 -12.50 4.99
C LEU A 15 -7.42 -13.25 4.57
N SER A 16 -7.37 -14.00 3.46
CA SER A 16 -8.51 -14.81 3.00
C SER A 16 -8.88 -15.98 3.91
N SER A 17 -7.99 -16.36 4.84
CA SER A 17 -8.15 -17.47 5.77
C SER A 17 -8.32 -17.06 7.24
N LEU A 18 -8.37 -15.75 7.51
CA LEU A 18 -8.52 -15.25 8.88
C LEU A 18 -9.96 -15.40 9.39
N ASN A 19 -10.06 -15.67 10.69
CA ASN A 19 -11.33 -15.64 11.39
C ASN A 19 -11.75 -14.20 11.69
N PHE A 20 -13.06 -13.98 11.70
CA PHE A 20 -13.68 -12.75 12.17
C PHE A 20 -14.27 -12.97 13.57
N GLU A 21 -14.20 -11.95 14.41
CA GLU A 21 -14.85 -11.94 15.73
C GLU A 21 -16.32 -12.36 15.58
N LYS A 22 -16.90 -13.10 16.55
CA LYS A 22 -18.30 -13.57 16.54
C LYS A 22 -18.69 -14.63 15.48
N ASN A 23 -17.92 -14.82 14.42
CA ASN A 23 -18.20 -15.86 13.41
C ASN A 23 -17.61 -17.24 13.76
N GLY A 24 -16.70 -17.28 14.75
CA GLY A 24 -15.88 -18.47 15.02
C GLY A 24 -15.05 -18.87 13.79
N GLY A 25 -14.38 -20.01 13.86
CA GLY A 25 -13.71 -20.60 12.69
C GLY A 25 -12.57 -21.53 13.07
N ILE A 26 -12.02 -22.20 12.06
CA ILE A 26 -10.95 -23.19 12.19
C ILE A 26 -9.57 -22.62 11.84
N SER A 27 -9.45 -21.30 11.64
CA SER A 27 -8.15 -20.70 11.32
C SER A 27 -7.13 -21.03 12.41
N SER A 28 -5.94 -21.47 11.98
CA SER A 28 -4.78 -21.64 12.84
C SER A 28 -4.08 -20.32 13.15
N GLU A 29 -4.56 -19.22 12.56
CA GLU A 29 -4.02 -17.88 12.75
C GLU A 29 -4.48 -17.28 14.09
N LYS A 30 -3.56 -16.56 14.75
CA LYS A 30 -3.85 -15.90 16.03
C LYS A 30 -4.52 -14.55 15.87
N LEU A 31 -4.35 -13.90 14.70
CA LEU A 31 -4.98 -12.63 14.41
C LEU A 31 -6.48 -12.84 14.14
N ILE A 32 -7.33 -12.10 14.86
CA ILE A 32 -8.78 -12.09 14.67
C ILE A 32 -9.16 -10.71 14.16
N ILE A 33 -9.97 -10.66 13.10
CA ILE A 33 -10.46 -9.39 12.56
C ILE A 33 -11.73 -8.98 13.31
N PRO A 34 -11.78 -7.79 13.94
CA PRO A 34 -12.96 -7.34 14.67
C PRO A 34 -14.15 -7.13 13.73
N ILE A 35 -15.36 -7.47 14.19
CA ILE A 35 -16.58 -7.12 13.47
C ILE A 35 -17.06 -5.76 13.94
N LEU A 36 -17.01 -4.79 13.04
CA LEU A 36 -17.59 -3.48 13.29
C LEU A 36 -19.12 -3.56 13.22
N THR A 37 -19.81 -2.97 14.18
CA THR A 37 -21.27 -2.79 14.18
C THR A 37 -21.58 -1.31 14.16
N LYS A 38 -22.57 -0.91 13.37
CA LYS A 38 -23.15 0.42 13.46
C LYS A 38 -23.94 0.56 14.77
N SER A 39 -24.25 1.81 15.11
CA SER A 39 -25.11 2.17 16.25
C SER A 39 -26.53 1.60 16.15
N ASP A 40 -27.02 1.29 14.95
CA ASP A 40 -28.31 0.62 14.69
C ASP A 40 -28.25 -0.92 14.80
N GLY A 41 -27.10 -1.48 15.20
CA GLY A 41 -26.87 -2.92 15.30
C GLY A 41 -26.54 -3.62 13.98
N THR A 42 -26.54 -2.90 12.85
CA THR A 42 -26.15 -3.51 11.56
C THR A 42 -24.65 -3.78 11.50
N LEU A 43 -24.26 -4.98 11.05
CA LEU A 43 -22.86 -5.34 10.87
C LEU A 43 -22.26 -4.50 9.72
N LEU A 44 -21.23 -3.71 10.03
CA LEU A 44 -20.37 -3.11 9.01
C LEU A 44 -19.55 -4.23 8.39
N LYS A 45 -19.81 -4.49 7.12
CA LYS A 45 -19.11 -5.47 6.29
C LYS A 45 -17.60 -5.47 6.60
N ASN A 46 -17.11 -6.61 7.06
CA ASN A 46 -15.71 -6.99 7.33
C ASN A 46 -14.68 -6.07 6.64
N LYS A 47 -14.09 -5.12 7.39
CA LYS A 47 -13.04 -4.24 6.86
C LYS A 47 -11.71 -4.63 7.45
N ILE A 48 -10.80 -5.09 6.59
CA ILE A 48 -9.38 -5.16 6.89
C ILE A 48 -8.88 -3.72 6.91
N SER A 49 -8.28 -3.28 8.01
CA SER A 49 -7.66 -1.96 8.11
C SER A 49 -6.19 -1.99 7.70
N GLU A 50 -5.62 -0.80 7.57
CA GLU A 50 -4.18 -0.59 7.40
C GLU A 50 -3.35 -1.29 8.49
N LEU A 51 -3.85 -1.33 9.72
CA LEU A 51 -3.14 -1.91 10.87
C LEU A 51 -3.05 -3.43 10.78
N GLU A 52 -4.15 -4.13 10.48
CA GLU A 52 -4.10 -5.60 10.35
C GLU A 52 -3.27 -6.01 9.14
N PHE A 53 -3.38 -5.29 8.02
CA PHE A 53 -2.54 -5.55 6.85
C PHE A 53 -1.05 -5.37 7.18
N ARG A 54 -0.67 -4.24 7.79
CA ARG A 54 0.72 -3.96 8.18
C ARG A 54 1.26 -5.00 9.17
N HIS A 55 0.43 -5.47 10.10
CA HIS A 55 0.81 -6.52 11.03
C HIS A 55 1.18 -7.82 10.30
N LEU A 56 0.28 -8.33 9.45
CA LEU A 56 0.55 -9.53 8.65
C LEU A 56 1.73 -9.34 7.70
N PHE A 57 1.86 -8.16 7.10
CA PHE A 57 3.00 -7.82 6.25
C PHE A 57 4.31 -7.95 7.02
N THR A 58 4.35 -7.47 8.26
CA THR A 58 5.53 -7.54 9.12
C THR A 58 5.86 -8.99 9.51
N GLU A 59 4.87 -9.84 9.75
CA GLU A 59 5.08 -11.26 10.01
C GLU A 59 5.61 -12.01 8.77
N GLU A 60 5.01 -11.78 7.59
CA GLU A 60 5.48 -12.40 6.34
C GLU A 60 6.87 -11.92 5.96
N PHE A 61 7.14 -10.63 6.16
CA PHE A 61 8.47 -10.05 5.95
C PHE A 61 9.53 -10.77 6.82
N GLN A 62 9.25 -11.00 8.10
CA GLN A 62 10.20 -11.69 8.99
C GLN A 62 10.48 -13.13 8.55
N LYS A 63 9.45 -13.85 8.07
CA LYS A 63 9.61 -15.22 7.56
C LYS A 63 10.46 -15.24 6.29
N LEU A 64 10.21 -14.33 5.35
CA LEU A 64 10.89 -14.29 4.06
C LEU A 64 12.30 -13.70 4.15
N PHE A 65 12.54 -12.77 5.08
CA PHE A 65 13.79 -12.01 5.18
C PHE A 65 14.34 -11.99 6.62
N PRO A 66 14.66 -13.14 7.23
CA PRO A 66 15.07 -13.22 8.64
C PRO A 66 16.40 -12.53 8.98
N HIS A 67 17.17 -12.13 7.96
CA HIS A 67 18.45 -11.42 8.10
C HIS A 67 18.32 -9.89 8.05
N LEU A 68 17.12 -9.38 7.74
CA LEU A 68 16.83 -7.96 7.70
C LEU A 68 16.10 -7.51 8.97
N PHE A 69 16.14 -6.21 9.21
CA PHE A 69 15.54 -5.57 10.38
C PHE A 69 14.50 -4.57 9.93
N TYR A 70 13.57 -4.21 10.81
CA TYR A 70 12.55 -3.22 10.50
C TYR A 70 12.26 -2.30 11.69
N SER A 71 11.68 -1.14 11.41
CA SER A 71 11.16 -0.19 12.39
C SER A 71 9.78 0.29 11.95
N ILE A 72 8.87 0.44 12.91
CA ILE A 72 7.48 0.87 12.72
C ILE A 72 7.38 2.34 13.13
N GLU A 73 6.58 3.13 12.41
CA GLU A 73 6.44 4.59 12.64
C GLU A 73 7.82 5.26 12.74
N THR A 74 8.64 5.10 11.70
CA THR A 74 10.00 5.61 11.70
C THR A 74 10.01 7.08 11.26
N PRO A 75 10.62 8.01 12.02
CA PRO A 75 10.82 9.37 11.55
C PRO A 75 11.53 9.43 10.20
N THR A 76 11.04 10.32 9.35
CA THR A 76 11.69 10.72 8.10
C THR A 76 13.04 11.38 8.38
N LEU A 77 13.95 11.27 7.42
CA LEU A 77 15.31 11.82 7.55
C LEU A 77 15.36 13.34 7.40
N VAL A 78 14.32 13.91 6.79
CA VAL A 78 14.16 15.35 6.60
C VAL A 78 12.88 15.82 7.28
N LYS A 79 12.80 17.12 7.52
CA LYS A 79 11.67 17.77 8.17
C LYS A 79 10.80 18.48 7.14
N PHE A 80 9.51 18.51 7.43
CA PHE A 80 8.47 18.99 6.52
C PHE A 80 7.59 20.03 7.19
N ILE A 81 7.04 20.93 6.37
CA ILE A 81 5.85 21.70 6.68
C ILE A 81 4.76 21.23 5.71
N PHE A 82 3.66 20.71 6.25
CA PHE A 82 2.47 20.33 5.48
C PHE A 82 1.39 21.39 5.67
N GLY A 83 1.16 22.21 4.66
CA GLY A 83 0.09 23.22 4.69
C GLY A 83 -1.30 22.63 4.45
N LYS A 84 -2.22 23.48 3.99
CA LYS A 84 -3.63 23.09 3.80
C LYS A 84 -3.81 22.25 2.55
N SER A 85 -3.07 22.52 1.49
CA SER A 85 -3.09 21.78 0.23
C SER A 85 -1.70 21.24 -0.16
N PRO A 86 -1.61 20.30 -1.12
CA PRO A 86 -0.33 19.75 -1.59
C PRO A 86 0.69 20.80 -2.04
N GLU A 87 0.23 21.91 -2.61
CA GLU A 87 1.06 23.00 -3.12
C GLU A 87 1.81 23.76 -2.00
N ASP A 88 1.32 23.66 -0.77
CA ASP A 88 1.95 24.27 0.41
C ASP A 88 3.08 23.39 1.00
N PHE A 89 3.29 22.18 0.47
CA PHE A 89 4.24 21.24 1.06
C PHE A 89 5.67 21.65 0.75
N LYS A 90 6.51 21.71 1.78
CA LYS A 90 7.92 22.06 1.63
C LYS A 90 8.81 21.40 2.67
N LEU A 91 10.10 21.31 2.35
CA LEU A 91 11.14 21.01 3.33
C LEU A 91 11.45 22.26 4.15
N ASP A 92 11.67 22.08 5.45
CA ASP A 92 12.03 23.18 6.34
C ASP A 92 12.83 22.64 7.54
N ILE A 93 13.93 23.31 7.91
CA ILE A 93 14.78 22.91 9.03
C ILE A 93 14.06 23.04 10.38
N ASP A 94 13.12 23.99 10.46
CA ASP A 94 12.26 24.24 11.61
C ASP A 94 10.92 23.48 11.50
N GLY A 95 10.73 22.71 10.42
CA GLY A 95 9.60 21.82 10.25
C GLY A 95 9.62 20.62 11.21
N VAL A 96 8.70 19.70 10.99
CA VAL A 96 8.57 18.47 11.80
C VAL A 96 8.94 17.24 10.99
N ALA A 97 9.56 16.27 11.64
CA ALA A 97 9.74 14.96 11.03
C ALA A 97 8.34 14.34 10.85
N ALA A 98 8.06 13.89 9.64
CA ALA A 98 6.93 13.01 9.38
C ALA A 98 7.32 11.55 9.69
N TYR A 99 6.36 10.64 9.65
CA TYR A 99 6.59 9.22 9.93
C TYR A 99 6.35 8.37 8.68
N ILE A 100 7.22 7.37 8.48
CA ILE A 100 7.06 6.28 7.53
C ILE A 100 6.54 5.06 8.30
N ASP A 101 5.49 4.44 7.78
CA ASP A 101 4.75 3.41 8.52
C ASP A 101 5.61 2.17 8.82
N LEU A 102 6.51 1.81 7.90
CA LEU A 102 7.48 0.73 8.05
C LEU A 102 8.78 1.04 7.29
N CYS A 103 9.92 1.00 7.97
CA CYS A 103 11.25 1.09 7.34
C CYS A 103 11.99 -0.24 7.47
N ILE A 104 12.65 -0.68 6.39
CA ILE A 104 13.51 -1.87 6.38
C ILE A 104 14.98 -1.47 6.45
N PHE A 105 15.76 -2.24 7.18
CA PHE A 105 17.18 -2.01 7.45
C PHE A 105 18.01 -3.25 7.18
N GLU A 106 19.21 -3.02 6.68
CA GLU A 106 20.29 -4.01 6.66
C GLU A 106 21.28 -3.68 7.79
N ARG A 107 21.80 -4.71 8.48
CA ARG A 107 22.85 -4.53 9.49
C ARG A 107 24.20 -4.97 8.94
N LYS A 108 25.12 -4.02 8.80
CA LYS A 108 26.51 -4.27 8.39
C LYS A 108 27.46 -3.72 9.45
N ARG A 109 28.36 -4.57 9.95
CA ARG A 109 29.35 -4.21 10.99
C ARG A 109 28.72 -3.53 12.22
N GLY A 110 27.56 -4.03 12.66
CA GLY A 110 26.82 -3.49 13.81
C GLY A 110 25.99 -2.22 13.53
N ILE A 111 26.07 -1.63 12.34
CA ILE A 111 25.34 -0.41 11.98
C ILE A 111 24.11 -0.77 11.14
N TYR A 112 22.94 -0.25 11.54
CA TYR A 112 21.70 -0.36 10.78
C TYR A 112 21.63 0.72 9.71
N SER A 113 21.49 0.31 8.45
CA SER A 113 21.30 1.21 7.32
C SER A 113 19.91 1.00 6.75
N ARG A 114 19.11 2.07 6.67
CA ARG A 114 17.79 2.03 6.01
C ARG A 114 17.98 1.68 4.54
N ILE A 115 17.17 0.76 4.02
CA ILE A 115 17.22 0.30 2.63
C ILE A 115 15.89 0.43 1.90
N LEU A 116 14.77 0.50 2.61
CA LEU A 116 13.43 0.63 2.00
C LEU A 116 12.47 1.37 2.95
N ASN A 117 11.63 2.24 2.38
CA ASN A 117 10.53 2.92 3.08
C ASN A 117 9.19 2.37 2.55
N ILE A 118 8.26 2.01 3.44
CA ILE A 118 6.97 1.46 3.05
C ILE A 118 5.87 2.28 3.73
N VAL A 119 4.90 2.72 2.92
CA VAL A 119 3.69 3.41 3.37
C VAL A 119 2.49 2.59 2.96
N PHE A 120 1.54 2.41 3.88
CA PHE A 120 0.30 1.68 3.68
C PHE A 120 -0.87 2.66 3.72
N LYS A 121 -1.84 2.51 2.83
CA LYS A 121 -3.10 3.26 2.86
C LYS A 121 -4.28 2.35 2.65
N HIS A 122 -5.41 2.72 3.23
CA HIS A 122 -6.69 2.05 3.02
C HIS A 122 -7.77 3.06 2.62
N LYS A 123 -8.71 2.61 1.79
CA LYS A 123 -9.87 3.35 1.24
C LYS A 123 -9.48 4.46 0.27
N ASN A 124 -10.49 5.05 -0.39
CA ASN A 124 -10.27 6.25 -1.17
C ASN A 124 -9.89 7.39 -0.23
N MET A 125 -8.63 7.78 -0.31
CA MET A 125 -8.09 8.88 0.47
C MET A 125 -8.15 10.17 -0.35
N TYR A 126 -8.40 11.28 0.33
CA TYR A 126 -8.28 12.60 -0.28
C TYR A 126 -6.87 12.82 -0.84
N LEU A 127 -6.78 13.57 -1.94
CA LEU A 127 -5.53 13.92 -2.62
C LEU A 127 -4.43 14.32 -1.63
N LYS A 128 -4.75 15.19 -0.67
CA LYS A 128 -3.80 15.69 0.33
C LYS A 128 -3.05 14.57 1.06
N THR A 129 -3.76 13.50 1.44
CA THR A 129 -3.13 12.41 2.19
C THR A 129 -2.18 11.62 1.31
N ILE A 130 -2.62 11.26 0.09
CA ILE A 130 -1.79 10.56 -0.89
C ILE A 130 -0.57 11.42 -1.25
N ALA A 131 -0.78 12.70 -1.55
CA ALA A 131 0.26 13.65 -1.85
C ALA A 131 1.28 13.75 -0.72
N ARG A 132 0.83 13.79 0.55
CA ARG A 132 1.74 13.83 1.70
C ARG A 132 2.64 12.60 1.74
N ASP A 133 2.08 11.43 1.49
CA ASP A 133 2.81 10.17 1.52
C ASP A 133 3.79 10.03 0.35
N ILE A 134 3.38 10.42 -0.86
CA ILE A 134 4.27 10.49 -2.03
C ILE A 134 5.37 11.53 -1.81
N PHE A 135 5.06 12.71 -1.26
CA PHE A 135 6.03 13.76 -0.98
C PHE A 135 7.12 13.28 -0.01
N LYS A 136 6.72 12.59 1.07
CA LYS A 136 7.68 11.95 1.99
C LYS A 136 8.56 10.95 1.24
N LEU A 137 7.93 10.04 0.49
CA LEU A 137 8.65 9.00 -0.22
C LEU A 137 9.62 9.57 -1.25
N ILE A 138 9.30 10.66 -1.97
CA ILE A 138 10.18 11.33 -2.94
C ILE A 138 11.42 11.94 -2.27
N HIS A 139 11.29 12.45 -1.04
CA HIS A 139 12.38 13.11 -0.32
C HIS A 139 13.29 12.17 0.47
N GLU A 140 12.84 10.95 0.76
CA GLU A 140 13.68 9.95 1.41
C GLU A 140 14.88 9.51 0.54
N LYS A 141 16.02 9.17 1.13
CA LYS A 141 17.22 8.78 0.34
C LYS A 141 17.14 7.37 -0.26
N LYS A 142 16.17 6.57 0.16
CA LYS A 142 16.07 5.15 -0.18
C LYS A 142 14.79 4.90 -0.97
N ASP A 143 14.74 3.76 -1.64
CA ASP A 143 13.56 3.32 -2.38
C ASP A 143 12.31 3.37 -1.50
N GLY A 144 11.17 3.58 -2.16
CA GLY A 144 9.86 3.65 -1.55
C GLY A 144 8.94 2.54 -2.03
N VAL A 145 7.97 2.19 -1.20
CA VAL A 145 6.81 1.39 -1.56
C VAL A 145 5.58 2.13 -1.04
N TYR A 146 4.59 2.29 -1.91
CA TYR A 146 3.28 2.82 -1.57
C TYR A 146 2.25 1.73 -1.84
N ILE A 147 1.70 1.15 -0.77
CA ILE A 147 0.68 0.09 -0.82
C ILE A 147 -0.66 0.73 -0.52
N HIS A 148 -1.61 0.62 -1.44
CA HIS A 148 -2.95 1.18 -1.30
C HIS A 148 -4.01 0.10 -1.43
N MET A 149 -4.76 -0.12 -0.36
CA MET A 149 -5.89 -1.06 -0.34
C MET A 149 -7.21 -0.36 -0.59
N LEU A 150 -8.00 -0.93 -1.50
CA LEU A 150 -9.36 -0.54 -1.79
C LEU A 150 -10.31 -1.66 -1.38
N ASP A 151 -11.47 -1.29 -0.81
CA ASP A 151 -12.54 -2.25 -0.54
C ASP A 151 -13.01 -2.91 -1.86
N ASN A 152 -13.06 -2.14 -2.94
CA ASN A 152 -13.34 -2.56 -4.31
C ASN A 152 -12.70 -1.56 -5.30
N ALA A 153 -12.52 -1.98 -6.55
CA ALA A 153 -11.84 -1.20 -7.56
C ALA A 153 -12.75 -0.88 -8.76
N ASP A 154 -13.95 -0.34 -8.47
CA ASP A 154 -14.84 0.16 -9.52
C ASP A 154 -14.28 1.44 -10.18
N SER A 155 -14.79 1.78 -11.36
CA SER A 155 -14.28 2.90 -12.18
C SER A 155 -14.22 4.21 -11.43
N GLY A 156 -15.23 4.56 -10.65
CA GLY A 156 -15.25 5.79 -9.86
C GLY A 156 -14.12 5.89 -8.83
N LYS A 157 -13.60 4.75 -8.36
CA LYS A 157 -12.50 4.69 -7.39
C LYS A 157 -11.13 4.56 -8.04
N LEU A 158 -11.02 3.83 -9.16
CA LEU A 158 -9.78 3.65 -9.89
C LEU A 158 -9.41 4.85 -10.74
N CYS A 159 -10.29 5.21 -11.67
CA CYS A 159 -10.07 6.25 -12.66
C CYS A 159 -11.34 7.06 -12.86
N ASN A 160 -11.29 8.30 -12.37
CA ASN A 160 -12.25 9.31 -12.70
C ASN A 160 -11.45 10.55 -13.11
N LYS A 161 -11.69 11.09 -14.31
CA LYS A 161 -11.10 12.38 -14.72
C LYS A 161 -11.53 13.54 -13.81
N LYS A 162 -12.44 13.32 -12.84
CA LYS A 162 -12.71 14.19 -11.70
C LYS A 162 -11.87 13.80 -10.47
N TYR A 163 -11.41 14.80 -9.72
CA TYR A 163 -10.66 14.63 -8.47
C TYR A 163 -11.25 13.55 -7.55
N GLY A 164 -10.39 12.72 -6.94
CA GLY A 164 -10.79 11.77 -5.90
C GLY A 164 -10.56 10.28 -6.22
N SER A 165 -10.25 9.93 -7.46
CA SER A 165 -9.82 8.56 -7.79
C SER A 165 -8.35 8.33 -7.41
N ILE A 166 -7.97 7.07 -7.18
CA ILE A 166 -6.59 6.73 -6.79
C ILE A 166 -5.58 7.09 -7.90
N PHE A 167 -5.88 6.83 -9.17
CA PHE A 167 -4.96 7.16 -10.26
C PHE A 167 -4.83 8.67 -10.45
N THR A 168 -5.94 9.43 -10.42
CA THR A 168 -5.89 10.89 -10.51
C THR A 168 -5.09 11.50 -9.36
N ASN A 169 -5.26 10.98 -8.14
CA ASN A 169 -4.55 11.49 -6.98
C ASN A 169 -3.05 11.13 -7.00
N LEU A 170 -2.70 9.92 -7.43
CA LEU A 170 -1.31 9.51 -7.62
C LEU A 170 -0.65 10.31 -8.74
N TYR A 171 -1.29 10.44 -9.90
CA TYR A 171 -0.84 11.26 -11.02
C TYR A 171 -0.51 12.67 -10.54
N LYS A 172 -1.46 13.37 -9.91
CA LYS A 172 -1.25 14.73 -9.44
C LYS A 172 -0.13 14.80 -8.41
N SER A 173 -0.05 13.83 -7.49
CA SER A 173 1.03 13.78 -6.49
C SER A 173 2.42 13.63 -7.13
N PHE A 174 2.58 12.77 -8.13
CA PHE A 174 3.87 12.62 -8.82
C PHE A 174 4.19 13.84 -9.69
N PHE A 175 3.19 14.36 -10.42
CA PHE A 175 3.34 15.51 -11.29
C PHE A 175 3.75 16.77 -10.51
N ASP A 176 3.03 17.09 -9.43
CA ASP A 176 3.30 18.28 -8.62
C ASP A 176 4.69 18.24 -7.97
N PHE A 177 5.18 17.04 -7.63
CA PHE A 177 6.43 16.86 -6.90
C PHE A 177 7.61 16.36 -7.74
N GLN A 178 7.46 16.26 -9.06
CA GLN A 178 8.49 15.70 -9.94
C GLN A 178 9.83 16.44 -9.86
N SER A 179 9.79 17.76 -9.65
CA SER A 179 10.98 18.61 -9.52
C SER A 179 11.81 18.29 -8.27
N HIS A 180 11.20 17.68 -7.26
CA HIS A 180 11.87 17.25 -6.04
C HIS A 180 12.56 15.87 -6.17
N TRP A 181 12.31 15.14 -7.26
CA TRP A 181 12.92 13.85 -7.51
C TRP A 181 14.37 14.00 -8.01
N THR A 182 15.31 14.03 -7.07
CA THR A 182 16.73 14.30 -7.37
C THR A 182 17.55 13.05 -7.70
N ASP A 183 17.26 11.91 -7.07
CA ASP A 183 18.01 10.66 -7.27
C ASP A 183 17.47 9.86 -8.46
N SER A 184 18.27 9.74 -9.52
CA SER A 184 17.90 9.00 -10.74
C SER A 184 17.87 7.48 -10.58
N LYS A 185 18.51 6.92 -9.54
CA LYS A 185 18.54 5.47 -9.30
C LYS A 185 17.42 5.00 -8.39
N LYS A 186 16.84 5.92 -7.63
CA LYS A 186 15.73 5.63 -6.72
C LYS A 186 14.47 5.27 -7.49
N SER A 187 13.64 4.45 -6.86
CA SER A 187 12.30 4.11 -7.33
C SER A 187 11.26 4.13 -6.21
N ILE A 188 10.00 4.31 -6.60
CA ILE A 188 8.84 4.10 -5.73
C ILE A 188 7.98 3.01 -6.37
N GLN A 189 7.83 1.87 -5.70
CA GLN A 189 6.92 0.81 -6.13
C GLN A 189 5.50 1.11 -5.64
N LEU A 190 4.57 1.19 -6.57
CA LEU A 190 3.14 1.31 -6.31
C LEU A 190 2.52 -0.08 -6.29
N ILE A 191 1.70 -0.35 -5.29
CA ILE A 191 0.89 -1.57 -5.20
C ILE A 191 -0.55 -1.15 -4.87
N ILE A 192 -1.48 -1.38 -5.79
CA ILE A 192 -2.90 -1.04 -5.61
C ILE A 192 -3.69 -2.34 -5.53
N ILE A 193 -4.36 -2.57 -4.40
CA ILE A 193 -5.02 -3.82 -4.04
C ILE A 193 -6.53 -3.61 -4.06
N SER A 194 -7.28 -4.51 -4.71
CA SER A 194 -8.73 -4.63 -4.55
C SER A 194 -9.04 -5.85 -3.68
N LEU A 195 -9.52 -5.61 -2.45
CA LEU A 195 -9.86 -6.68 -1.51
C LEU A 195 -11.05 -7.51 -2.00
N LYS A 196 -12.06 -6.86 -2.59
CA LYS A 196 -13.24 -7.54 -3.16
C LYS A 196 -12.88 -8.40 -4.37
N ASP A 197 -12.07 -7.86 -5.28
CA ASP A 197 -11.80 -8.51 -6.57
C ASP A 197 -10.66 -9.53 -6.48
N GLN A 198 -10.05 -9.65 -5.30
CA GLN A 198 -8.93 -10.55 -5.02
C GLN A 198 -7.75 -10.38 -6.00
N THR A 199 -7.49 -9.14 -6.37
CA THR A 199 -6.45 -8.75 -7.34
C THR A 199 -5.67 -7.54 -6.85
N PHE A 200 -4.40 -7.46 -7.23
CA PHE A 200 -3.63 -6.24 -7.09
C PHE A 200 -2.82 -5.97 -8.34
N ILE A 201 -2.54 -4.70 -8.58
CA ILE A 201 -1.63 -4.26 -9.63
C ILE A 201 -0.40 -3.65 -9.00
N GLU A 202 0.71 -3.75 -9.69
CA GLU A 202 1.95 -3.14 -9.26
C GLU A 202 2.66 -2.43 -10.41
N ARG A 203 3.38 -1.36 -10.06
CA ARG A 203 4.23 -0.63 -10.98
C ARG A 203 5.34 0.07 -10.23
N LYS A 204 6.57 -0.07 -10.72
CA LYS A 204 7.70 0.73 -10.27
C LYS A 204 7.75 2.08 -11.01
N ILE A 205 7.72 3.17 -10.28
CA ILE A 205 7.94 4.54 -10.78
C ILE A 205 9.38 4.95 -10.54
N THR A 206 10.04 5.38 -11.60
CA THR A 206 11.41 5.92 -11.61
C THR A 206 11.40 7.36 -12.10
N ARG A 207 12.55 8.04 -12.04
CA ARG A 207 12.68 9.41 -12.57
C ARG A 207 12.30 9.52 -14.04
N ASN A 208 12.60 8.51 -14.84
CA ASN A 208 12.29 8.52 -16.28
C ASN A 208 10.79 8.42 -16.56
N ASP A 209 10.03 7.82 -15.65
CA ASP A 209 8.57 7.70 -15.79
C ASP A 209 7.85 9.05 -15.58
N LEU A 210 8.49 10.00 -14.89
CA LEU A 210 7.90 11.31 -14.57
C LEU A 210 7.58 12.15 -15.81
N THR A 211 8.25 11.91 -16.94
CA THR A 211 7.98 12.63 -18.20
C THR A 211 6.77 12.08 -18.98
N ASN A 212 6.18 10.97 -18.51
CA ASN A 212 5.12 10.27 -19.23
C ASN A 212 4.00 9.77 -18.30
N LEU A 213 3.73 10.53 -17.22
CA LEU A 213 2.76 10.17 -16.18
C LEU A 213 1.34 10.01 -16.73
N ASP A 214 0.94 10.78 -17.74
CA ASP A 214 -0.38 10.66 -18.36
C ASP A 214 -0.62 9.26 -18.92
N SER A 215 0.34 8.73 -19.69
CA SER A 215 0.23 7.38 -20.24
C SER A 215 0.19 6.31 -19.15
N ILE A 216 0.81 6.57 -17.99
CA ILE A 216 0.89 5.61 -16.88
C ILE A 216 -0.44 5.52 -16.14
N PHE A 217 -1.05 6.66 -15.83
CA PHE A 217 -2.23 6.73 -14.97
C PHE A 217 -3.55 6.85 -15.74
N PHE A 218 -3.50 7.16 -17.04
CA PHE A 218 -4.68 7.35 -17.89
C PHE A 218 -4.58 6.54 -19.19
N VAL A 219 -4.29 5.23 -19.10
CA VAL A 219 -4.24 4.33 -20.28
C VAL A 219 -5.63 4.17 -20.91
N ASN A 220 -6.68 4.08 -20.08
CA ASN A 220 -8.08 4.00 -20.49
C ASN A 220 -8.94 4.95 -19.66
N GLU A 221 -9.98 5.49 -20.28
CA GLU A 221 -10.86 6.46 -19.60
C GLU A 221 -11.74 5.82 -18.52
N ASN A 222 -11.98 4.51 -18.61
CA ASN A 222 -12.81 3.74 -17.69
C ASN A 222 -12.19 2.37 -17.42
N TYR A 223 -11.70 2.14 -16.20
CA TYR A 223 -11.41 0.79 -15.72
C TYR A 223 -12.58 0.31 -14.88
N GLY A 224 -13.26 -0.76 -15.28
CA GLY A 224 -14.29 -1.42 -14.47
C GLY A 224 -13.71 -2.18 -13.28
N THR A 225 -12.48 -2.70 -13.42
CA THR A 225 -11.77 -3.50 -12.42
C THR A 225 -10.24 -3.32 -12.53
N LEU A 226 -9.48 -3.78 -11.52
CA LEU A 226 -8.00 -3.80 -11.60
C LEU A 226 -7.45 -4.71 -12.70
N ASN A 227 -8.23 -5.71 -13.13
CA ASN A 227 -7.83 -6.65 -14.20
C ASN A 227 -7.75 -5.99 -15.58
N GLU A 228 -8.43 -4.86 -15.74
CA GLU A 228 -8.41 -4.08 -16.98
C GLU A 228 -7.23 -3.11 -17.06
N VAL A 229 -6.48 -2.95 -15.95
CA VAL A 229 -5.27 -2.13 -15.93
C VAL A 229 -4.13 -2.98 -16.48
N ILE A 230 -3.98 -2.95 -17.81
CA ILE A 230 -2.91 -3.64 -18.54
C ILE A 230 -2.12 -2.65 -19.39
N GLY A 231 -0.79 -2.87 -19.47
CA GLY A 231 0.11 -2.05 -20.27
C GLY A 231 0.79 -0.93 -19.48
N GLN A 232 1.68 -0.19 -20.17
CA GLN A 232 2.47 0.92 -19.59
C GLN A 232 3.21 0.53 -18.30
N GLY A 233 3.68 -0.72 -18.26
CA GLY A 233 4.45 -1.30 -17.17
C GLY A 233 3.69 -1.48 -15.85
N TRP A 234 2.35 -1.51 -15.89
CA TRP A 234 1.55 -2.12 -14.82
C TRP A 234 1.53 -3.64 -15.00
N GLN A 235 1.71 -4.36 -13.90
CA GLN A 235 1.53 -5.81 -13.83
C GLN A 235 0.32 -6.13 -12.97
N ASN A 236 -0.54 -7.04 -13.44
CA ASN A 236 -1.67 -7.54 -12.67
C ASN A 236 -1.32 -8.89 -12.03
N ILE A 237 -1.61 -9.01 -10.73
CA ILE A 237 -1.45 -10.22 -9.97
C ILE A 237 -2.81 -10.57 -9.35
N THR A 238 -3.36 -11.70 -9.78
CA THR A 238 -4.49 -12.35 -9.11
C THR A 238 -3.95 -13.34 -8.09
N TRP A 239 -4.44 -13.30 -6.86
CA TRP A 239 -4.11 -14.33 -5.87
C TRP A 239 -5.28 -15.31 -5.74
N THR A 240 -4.97 -16.60 -5.69
CA THR A 240 -5.99 -17.64 -5.52
C THR A 240 -6.13 -17.96 -4.04
N VAL A 241 -7.34 -17.82 -3.50
CA VAL A 241 -7.68 -18.43 -2.22
C VAL A 241 -7.73 -19.94 -2.43
N LYS A 242 -6.83 -20.70 -1.81
CA LYS A 242 -7.01 -22.15 -1.73
C LYS A 242 -8.25 -22.40 -0.88
N ASN A 243 -9.37 -22.71 -1.54
CA ASN A 243 -10.52 -23.30 -0.85
C ASN A 243 -10.04 -24.62 -0.23
N ASN A 244 -9.79 -24.63 1.07
CA ASN A 244 -9.71 -25.89 1.79
C ASN A 244 -11.13 -26.47 1.79
N CYS A 245 -11.42 -27.32 0.80
CA CYS A 245 -12.64 -28.11 0.76
C CYS A 245 -12.82 -28.81 2.11
N HIS A 246 -13.85 -28.41 2.84
CA HIS A 246 -14.20 -28.98 4.13
C HIS A 246 -14.49 -30.47 3.98
N ALA A 247 -13.58 -31.32 4.47
CA ALA A 247 -13.96 -32.65 4.93
C ALA A 247 -14.95 -32.44 6.08
N LYS A 248 -16.19 -32.89 5.90
CA LYS A 248 -17.20 -32.88 6.97
C LYS A 248 -16.60 -33.60 8.19
N PRO A 249 -16.64 -33.01 9.40
CA PRO A 249 -16.29 -33.76 10.59
C PRO A 249 -17.25 -34.94 10.72
N SER A 250 -16.68 -36.15 10.78
CA SER A 250 -17.39 -37.36 11.19
C SER A 250 -18.00 -37.10 12.56
N LYS A 251 -19.32 -37.24 12.66
CA LYS A 251 -20.05 -37.17 13.93
C LYS A 251 -19.46 -38.21 14.89
N VAL A 252 -19.05 -37.76 16.06
CA VAL A 252 -18.85 -38.60 17.25
C VAL A 252 -20.17 -38.60 18.02
#